data_AF-E2NK65-F1
#
_entry.id   AF-E2NK65-F1
#
_cell.length_a   1.000
_cell.length_b   1.000
_cell.length_c   1.000
_cell.angle_alpha   90.00
_cell.angle_beta   90.00
_cell.angle_gamma   90.00
#
_symmetry.space_group_name_H-M   'P 1'
#
loop_
_entity.id
_entity.type
_entity.pdbx_description
1 polymer ?
#
loop_
_entity_poly.entity_id
_entity_poly.type
_entity_poly.pdbx_seq_one_letter_code
_entity_poly.pdbx_strand_id
1 'polypeptide(L)'
;EFRGIVENPDFKQYFPVIGEDFLKTAPKGFPKDFEYVQYLKCKEYTCYCNQPDSFFLASDCVDRTAEIFKQMKPFADFLNYTIDDFE
;
A
#
# COMPACT_ATOMS: atom_id res chain seq x y z
N GLU A 1 12.72 4.05 -3.34
CA GLU A 1 11.92 2.93 -3.90
C GLU A 1 10.48 2.95 -3.39
N PHE A 2 10.22 2.68 -2.10
CA PHE A 2 8.87 2.68 -1.50
C PHE A 2 7.95 3.81 -1.97
N ARG A 3 8.37 5.07 -1.82
CA ARG A 3 7.58 6.23 -2.27
C ARG A 3 7.27 6.23 -3.76
N GLY A 4 8.21 5.78 -4.59
CA GLY A 4 7.99 5.65 -6.04
C GLY A 4 6.89 4.63 -6.39
N ILE A 5 6.62 3.68 -5.49
CA ILE A 5 5.52 2.71 -5.61
C ILE A 5 4.24 3.34 -5.05
N VAL A 6 4.23 3.71 -3.77
CA VAL A 6 2.99 4.13 -3.08
C VAL A 6 2.52 5.53 -3.44
N GLU A 7 3.36 6.35 -4.07
CA GLU A 7 2.98 7.66 -4.60
C GLU A 7 2.67 7.64 -6.10
N ASN A 8 2.87 6.51 -6.79
CA ASN A 8 2.49 6.35 -8.20
C ASN A 8 0.97 6.51 -8.35
N PRO A 9 0.48 7.37 -9.26
CA PRO A 9 -0.95 7.53 -9.53
C PRO A 9 -1.67 6.21 -9.84
N ASP A 10 -1.03 5.31 -10.59
CA ASP A 10 -1.61 4.03 -11.00
C ASP A 10 -1.77 3.07 -9.83
N PHE A 11 -0.92 3.20 -8.80
CA PHE A 11 -1.05 2.49 -7.53
C PHE A 11 -2.11 3.13 -6.65
N LYS A 12 -2.03 4.46 -6.47
CA LYS A 12 -2.89 5.23 -5.57
C LYS A 12 -4.37 5.18 -5.92
N GLN A 13 -4.72 5.03 -7.21
CA GLN A 13 -6.12 4.89 -7.62
C GLN A 13 -6.80 3.67 -7.00
N TYR A 14 -6.02 2.60 -6.72
CA TYR A 14 -6.53 1.38 -6.10
C TYR A 14 -6.25 1.32 -4.60
N PHE A 15 -5.11 1.85 -4.18
CA PHE A 15 -4.58 1.76 -2.82
C PHE A 15 -4.23 3.16 -2.27
N PRO A 16 -5.22 4.01 -1.98
CA PRO A 16 -4.99 5.41 -1.63
C PRO A 16 -4.34 5.59 -0.25
N VAL A 17 -4.47 4.59 0.63
CA VAL A 17 -3.95 4.59 1.99
C VAL A 17 -3.17 3.29 2.21
N ILE A 18 -2.00 3.41 2.84
CA ILE A 18 -1.18 2.27 3.29
C ILE A 18 -1.39 2.09 4.79
N GLY A 19 -1.67 0.86 5.21
CA GLY A 19 -2.01 0.51 6.59
C GLY A 19 -3.46 0.81 6.96
N GLU A 20 -3.87 0.30 8.12
CA GLU A 20 -5.24 0.44 8.64
C GLU A 20 -5.26 1.14 10.01
N ASP A 21 -4.23 0.91 10.83
CA ASP A 21 -4.01 1.48 12.15
C ASP A 21 -2.71 2.31 12.17
N PHE A 22 -2.80 3.45 12.85
CA PHE A 22 -1.78 4.48 12.85
C PHE A 22 -1.45 4.96 14.26
N LEU A 23 -0.16 5.21 14.50
CA LEU A 23 0.29 5.91 15.69
C LEU A 23 -0.26 7.34 15.72
N LYS A 24 -0.78 7.75 16.89
CA LYS A 24 -1.31 9.12 17.07
C LYS A 24 -0.22 10.18 16.91
N THR A 25 0.98 9.89 17.44
CA THR A 25 2.13 10.79 17.44
C THR A 25 3.24 10.26 16.56
N ALA A 26 4.15 11.14 16.12
CA ALA A 26 5.38 10.71 15.45
C ALA A 26 6.16 9.73 16.35
N PRO A 27 6.78 8.68 15.78
CA PRO A 27 7.66 7.80 16.54
C PRO A 27 8.79 8.57 17.22
N LYS A 28 9.28 8.04 18.34
CA LYS A 28 10.41 8.63 19.07
C LYS A 28 11.62 8.71 18.14
N GLY A 29 12.24 9.89 18.07
CA GLY A 29 13.41 10.14 17.23
C GLY A 29 13.11 10.84 15.90
N PHE A 30 11.83 11.02 15.54
CA PHE A 30 11.44 11.77 14.35
C PHE A 30 10.76 13.10 14.71
N PRO A 31 11.06 14.20 13.97
CA PRO A 31 10.32 15.44 14.08
C PRO A 31 8.83 15.25 13.77
N LYS A 32 7.97 16.06 14.39
CA LYS A 32 6.51 15.99 14.15
C LYS A 32 6.12 16.40 12.73
N ASP A 33 6.92 17.26 12.12
CA ASP A 33 6.77 17.87 10.81
C ASP A 33 7.63 17.19 9.73
N PHE A 34 8.18 16.01 10.03
CA PHE A 34 8.89 15.23 9.02
C PHE A 34 7.97 14.94 7.82
N GLU A 35 8.47 15.20 6.62
CA GLU A 35 7.68 15.20 5.37
C GLU A 35 6.91 13.89 5.12
N TYR A 36 7.45 12.77 5.62
CA TYR A 36 6.89 11.43 5.44
C TYR A 36 6.42 10.79 6.75
N VAL A 37 6.12 11.61 7.76
CA VAL A 37 5.72 11.13 9.10
C VAL A 37 4.50 10.21 9.06
N GLN A 38 3.61 10.36 8.06
CA GLN A 38 2.46 9.49 7.85
C GLN A 38 2.87 8.02 7.64
N TYR A 39 3.94 7.76 6.88
CA TYR A 39 4.41 6.40 6.65
C TYR A 39 5.08 5.83 7.91
N LEU A 40 5.75 6.67 8.69
CA LEU A 40 6.34 6.26 9.96
C LEU A 40 5.30 5.96 11.05
N LYS A 41 4.08 6.48 10.90
CA LYS A 41 2.98 6.21 11.83
C LYS A 41 2.24 4.91 11.51
N CYS A 42 2.38 4.35 10.32
CA CYS A 42 1.80 3.06 9.96
C CYS A 42 2.33 1.98 10.90
N LYS A 43 1.44 1.24 11.58
CA LYS A 43 1.83 0.08 12.39
C LYS A 43 2.01 -1.17 11.54
N GLU A 44 1.30 -1.22 10.41
CA GLU A 44 1.39 -2.27 9.42
C GLU A 44 1.44 -1.66 8.01
N TYR A 45 2.16 -2.34 7.14
CA TYR A 45 2.33 -1.96 5.74
C TYR A 45 1.48 -2.87 4.87
N THR A 46 0.17 -2.63 4.89
CA THR A 46 -0.81 -3.35 4.07
C THR A 46 -1.47 -2.39 3.07
N CYS A 47 -2.07 -2.94 2.02
CA CYS A 47 -2.92 -2.18 1.11
C CYS A 47 -4.16 -3.02 0.76
N TYR A 48 -5.29 -2.35 0.58
CA TYR A 48 -6.54 -2.99 0.19
C TYR A 48 -7.33 -2.09 -0.76
N CYS A 49 -8.16 -2.72 -1.59
CA CYS A 49 -9.02 -2.05 -2.55
C CYS A 49 -10.42 -2.65 -2.40
N ASN A 50 -11.36 -1.89 -1.85
CA ASN A 50 -12.74 -2.33 -1.72
C ASN A 50 -13.45 -2.25 -3.07
N GLN A 51 -14.14 -3.32 -3.44
CA GLN A 51 -14.93 -3.38 -4.68
C GLN A 51 -16.38 -3.70 -4.35
N PRO A 52 -17.35 -3.09 -5.04
CA PRO A 52 -18.77 -3.42 -4.87
C PRO A 52 -19.07 -4.80 -5.44
N ASP A 53 -20.16 -5.44 -4.99
CA ASP A 53 -20.59 -6.75 -5.50
C ASP A 53 -20.71 -6.79 -7.04
N SER A 54 -21.16 -5.68 -7.64
CA SER A 54 -21.26 -5.55 -9.10
C SER A 54 -19.92 -5.70 -9.83
N PHE A 55 -18.80 -5.42 -9.19
CA PHE A 55 -17.46 -5.71 -9.72
C PHE A 55 -17.27 -7.22 -9.92
N PHE A 56 -17.63 -8.01 -8.92
CA PHE A 56 -17.42 -9.46 -8.91
C PHE A 56 -18.41 -10.21 -9.80
N LEU A 57 -19.58 -9.63 -10.05
CA LEU A 57 -20.59 -10.16 -10.95
C LEU A 57 -20.34 -9.85 -12.44
N ALA A 58 -19.38 -8.97 -12.75
CA ALA A 58 -19.04 -8.62 -14.11
C ALA A 58 -18.28 -9.75 -14.81
N SER A 59 -18.50 -9.93 -16.12
CA SER A 59 -17.83 -10.99 -16.90
C SER A 59 -16.31 -10.81 -17.03
N ASP A 60 -15.83 -9.57 -16.83
CA ASP A 60 -14.42 -9.18 -16.89
C ASP A 60 -13.78 -9.04 -15.49
N CYS A 61 -14.44 -9.54 -14.44
CA CYS A 61 -14.00 -9.36 -13.06
C CYS A 61 -12.58 -9.91 -12.81
N VAL A 62 -12.23 -11.03 -13.45
CA VAL A 62 -10.90 -11.65 -13.34
C VAL A 62 -9.83 -10.76 -13.96
N ASP A 63 -10.07 -10.23 -15.16
CA ASP A 63 -9.11 -9.34 -15.84
C ASP A 63 -8.91 -8.04 -15.06
N ARG A 64 -9.99 -7.44 -14.56
CA ARG A 64 -9.93 -6.24 -13.73
C ARG A 64 -9.21 -6.50 -12.41
N THR A 65 -9.40 -7.67 -11.80
CA THR A 65 -8.66 -8.08 -10.60
C THR A 65 -7.17 -8.23 -10.92
N ALA A 66 -6.82 -8.84 -12.05
CA ALA A 66 -5.42 -8.96 -12.46
C ALA A 66 -4.76 -7.60 -12.64
N GLU A 67 -5.44 -6.60 -13.22
CA GLU A 67 -4.92 -5.23 -13.32
C GLU A 67 -4.65 -4.59 -11.95
N ILE A 68 -5.56 -4.76 -10.98
CA ILE A 68 -5.36 -4.29 -9.60
C ILE A 68 -4.13 -4.97 -8.97
N PHE A 69 -3.99 -6.29 -9.17
CA PHE A 69 -2.87 -7.06 -8.61
C PHE A 69 -1.53 -6.72 -9.25
N LYS A 70 -1.49 -6.36 -10.54
CA LYS A 70 -0.28 -5.84 -11.20
C LYS A 70 0.21 -4.57 -10.51
N GLN A 71 -0.70 -3.68 -10.08
CA GLN A 71 -0.32 -2.50 -9.30
C GLN A 71 0.11 -2.86 -7.88
N MET A 72 -0.49 -3.87 -7.25
CA MET A 72 -0.10 -4.33 -5.91
C MET A 72 1.29 -5.00 -5.90
N LYS A 73 1.68 -5.68 -6.98
CA LYS A 73 2.88 -6.52 -7.01
C LYS A 73 4.18 -5.80 -6.62
N PRO A 74 4.53 -4.60 -7.15
CA PRO A 74 5.76 -3.91 -6.75
C PRO A 74 5.82 -3.60 -5.25
N PHE A 75 4.68 -3.32 -4.62
CA PHE A 75 4.61 -3.12 -3.18
C PHE A 75 4.87 -4.41 -2.41
N ALA A 76 4.27 -5.52 -2.85
CA ALA A 76 4.51 -6.83 -2.25
C ALA A 76 5.98 -7.27 -2.41
N ASP A 77 6.56 -7.07 -3.60
CA ASP A 77 7.97 -7.37 -3.87
C ASP A 77 8.89 -6.56 -2.95
N PHE A 78 8.64 -5.26 -2.78
CA PHE A 78 9.41 -4.38 -1.89
C PHE A 78 9.39 -4.86 -0.43
N LEU A 79 8.22 -5.27 0.07
CA LEU A 79 8.08 -5.78 1.43
C LEU A 79 8.79 -7.13 1.60
N ASN A 80 8.67 -8.02 0.62
CA ASN A 80 9.30 -9.35 0.66
C ASN A 80 10.83 -9.26 0.57
N TYR A 81 11.37 -8.39 -0.28
CA TYR A 81 12.81 -8.16 -0.37
C TYR A 81 13.44 -7.87 0.99
N THR A 82 12.76 -7.06 1.81
CA THR A 82 13.26 -6.72 3.15
C THR A 82 13.25 -7.93 4.08
N ILE A 83 12.26 -8.82 3.97
CA ILE A 83 12.16 -10.04 4.79
C ILE A 83 13.23 -11.06 4.37
N ASP A 84 13.43 -11.24 3.06
CA ASP A 84 14.39 -12.19 2.51
C ASP A 84 15.84 -11.83 2.86
N ASP A 85 16.16 -10.52 2.99
CA ASP A 85 17.50 -10.05 3.42
C ASP A 85 17.78 -10.29 4.93
N PHE A 86 16.79 -10.69 5.74
CA PHE A 86 16.95 -11.02 7.16
C PHE A 86 17.15 -12.52 7.45
N GLU A 87 17.05 -13.40 6.45
CA GLU A 87 17.45 -14.83 6.55
C GLU A 87 18.95 -15.04 6.27
#